data_AF-A0A959T3T9-F1
#
_entry.id   AF-A0A959T3T9-F1
#
_cell.length_a   1.000
_cell.length_b   1.000
_cell.length_c   1.000
_cell.angle_alpha   90.00
_cell.angle_beta   90.00
_cell.angle_gamma   90.00
#
_symmetry.space_group_name_H-M   'P 1'
#
loop_
_entity.id
_entity.type
_entity.pdbx_description
1 polymer ?
#
loop_
_entity_poly.entity_id
_entity_poly.type
_entity_poly.pdbx_seq_one_letter_code
_entity_poly.pdbx_strand_id
1 'polypeptide(L)'
;YHERDEAYSCDVYRSRSDRYVIIDTESTLTSEYWLLPTDEPLGEFRVFLPREEGHEHSIYHHPGGFYILTNWQARNFRLMACGEDDSNDRSKWLEVVPHREDVRLEDVDLFRDHLVLSERREGLTHIRIRRLSDGKEHEIGFKDPAYVTWTGTNPEWDTHELRYGYT
;
A
#
# COMPACT_ATOMS: atom_id res chain seq x y z
N TYR A 1 -22.10 2.90 -2.93
CA TYR A 1 -21.30 3.98 -3.55
C TYR A 1 -21.53 3.96 -5.05
N HIS A 2 -21.37 5.09 -5.75
CA HIS A 2 -21.45 5.16 -7.21
C HIS A 2 -20.46 6.25 -7.66
N GLU A 3 -19.35 5.82 -8.29
CA GLU A 3 -18.45 6.73 -8.99
C GLU A 3 -19.12 7.17 -10.29
N ARG A 4 -19.29 8.48 -10.46
CA ARG A 4 -20.02 9.08 -11.59
C ARG A 4 -19.07 9.54 -12.70
N ASP A 5 -17.80 9.72 -12.39
CA ASP A 5 -16.78 10.10 -13.34
C ASP A 5 -16.29 8.86 -14.09
N GLU A 6 -16.56 8.79 -15.39
CA GLU A 6 -16.19 7.66 -16.25
C GLU A 6 -14.67 7.49 -16.40
N ALA A 7 -13.87 8.49 -16.02
CA ALA A 7 -12.41 8.38 -16.00
C ALA A 7 -11.88 7.56 -14.81
N TYR A 8 -12.73 7.23 -13.83
CA TYR A 8 -12.36 6.50 -12.64
C TYR A 8 -12.90 5.07 -12.67
N SER A 9 -12.06 4.10 -12.30
CA SER A 9 -12.51 2.78 -11.89
C SER A 9 -13.03 2.83 -10.44
N CYS A 10 -13.77 1.79 -10.06
CA CYS A 10 -14.28 1.64 -8.71
C CYS A 10 -14.29 0.16 -8.35
N ASP A 11 -13.64 -0.19 -7.24
CA ASP A 11 -13.56 -1.54 -6.72
C ASP A 11 -13.95 -1.58 -5.23
N VAL A 12 -14.12 -2.79 -4.69
CA VAL A 12 -14.43 -3.00 -3.28
C VAL A 12 -13.71 -4.22 -2.76
N TYR A 13 -13.04 -4.08 -1.63
CA TYR A 13 -12.28 -5.14 -0.99
C TYR A 13 -12.29 -4.99 0.53
N ARG A 14 -11.70 -5.96 1.22
CA ARG A 14 -11.54 -5.94 2.68
C ARG A 14 -10.07 -5.73 3.01
N SER A 15 -9.77 -4.93 4.02
CA SER A 15 -8.41 -4.78 4.51
C SER A 15 -7.87 -6.13 5.03
N ARG A 16 -6.56 -6.40 4.89
CA ARG A 16 -5.96 -7.68 5.33
C ARG A 16 -6.14 -7.97 6.82
N SER A 17 -6.18 -6.92 7.62
CA SER A 17 -6.49 -6.98 9.06
C SER A 17 -7.96 -7.28 9.40
N ASP A 18 -8.83 -7.38 8.39
CA ASP A 18 -10.29 -7.53 8.50
C ASP A 18 -11.04 -6.39 9.22
N ARG A 19 -10.39 -5.25 9.49
CA ARG A 19 -11.00 -4.10 10.19
C ARG A 19 -11.89 -3.21 9.34
N TYR A 20 -11.67 -3.16 8.02
CA TYR A 20 -12.41 -2.27 7.13
C TYR A 20 -12.86 -2.96 5.86
N VAL A 21 -14.09 -2.67 5.42
CA VAL A 21 -14.47 -2.73 4.01
C VAL A 21 -14.01 -1.42 3.37
N ILE A 22 -13.37 -1.52 2.22
CA ILE A 22 -12.76 -0.40 1.51
C ILE A 22 -13.37 -0.35 0.11
N ILE A 23 -13.85 0.83 -0.26
CA ILE A 23 -14.13 1.17 -1.66
C ILE A 23 -12.98 2.03 -2.13
N ASP A 24 -12.34 1.64 -3.21
CA ASP A 24 -11.35 2.43 -3.89
C ASP A 24 -11.93 2.97 -5.20
N THR A 25 -11.54 4.19 -5.51
CA THR A 25 -11.79 4.77 -6.83
C THR A 25 -10.55 5.47 -7.32
N GLU A 26 -10.14 5.15 -8.54
CA GLU A 26 -8.88 5.61 -9.08
C GLU A 26 -8.97 5.93 -10.57
N SER A 27 -8.20 6.92 -10.97
CA SER A 27 -7.88 7.23 -12.37
C SER A 27 -6.37 7.07 -12.55
N THR A 28 -5.86 7.31 -13.76
CA THR A 28 -4.41 7.26 -14.04
C THR A 28 -3.54 8.13 -13.13
N LEU A 29 -4.11 9.17 -12.49
CA LEU A 29 -3.34 10.19 -11.75
C LEU A 29 -3.90 10.50 -10.35
N THR A 30 -5.00 9.90 -9.95
CA THR A 30 -5.73 10.32 -8.74
C THR A 30 -6.41 9.12 -8.09
N SER A 31 -6.26 8.99 -6.76
CA SER A 31 -6.89 7.93 -5.97
C SER A 31 -7.75 8.51 -4.84
N GLU A 32 -8.82 7.82 -4.47
CA GLU A 32 -9.65 8.11 -3.29
C GLU A 32 -10.14 6.80 -2.67
N TYR A 33 -10.10 6.73 -1.34
CA TYR A 33 -10.56 5.56 -0.60
C TYR A 33 -11.66 5.93 0.38
N TRP A 34 -12.62 5.03 0.52
CA TRP A 34 -13.73 5.14 1.44
C TRP A 34 -13.73 3.93 2.37
N LEU A 35 -13.86 4.17 3.67
CA LEU A 35 -13.74 3.18 4.73
C LEU A 35 -15.07 2.94 5.42
N LEU A 36 -15.41 1.68 5.64
CA LEU A 36 -16.49 1.25 6.52
C LEU A 36 -15.94 0.24 7.54
N PRO A 37 -16.01 0.51 8.85
CA PRO A 37 -15.63 -0.45 9.88
C PRO A 37 -16.44 -1.75 9.76
N THR A 38 -15.78 -2.91 9.86
CA THR A 38 -16.46 -4.22 9.73
C THR A 38 -17.33 -4.58 10.93
N ASP A 39 -17.10 -3.94 12.09
CA ASP A 39 -17.93 -4.06 13.29
C ASP A 39 -19.21 -3.19 13.24
N GLU A 40 -19.29 -2.25 12.29
CA GLU A 40 -20.46 -1.42 12.00
C GLU A 40 -20.92 -1.59 10.54
N PRO A 41 -21.35 -2.79 10.11
CA PRO A 41 -21.58 -3.10 8.69
C PRO A 41 -22.77 -2.36 8.04
N LEU A 42 -23.61 -1.71 8.86
CA LEU A 42 -24.71 -0.85 8.41
C LEU A 42 -24.39 0.65 8.56
N GLY A 43 -23.15 0.98 8.94
CA GLY A 43 -22.68 2.35 9.04
C GLY A 43 -22.49 3.03 7.68
N GLU A 44 -21.99 4.26 7.73
CA GLU A 44 -21.70 5.03 6.53
C GLU A 44 -20.22 4.95 6.19
N PHE A 45 -19.93 4.84 4.88
CA PHE A 45 -18.57 4.96 4.38
C PHE A 45 -18.03 6.37 4.62
N ARG A 46 -16.79 6.46 5.12
CA ARG A 46 -16.09 7.72 5.36
C ARG A 46 -14.89 7.84 4.43
N VAL A 47 -14.67 9.02 3.88
CA VAL A 47 -13.49 9.30 3.04
C VAL A 47 -12.23 9.19 3.90
N PHE A 48 -11.24 8.42 3.43
CA PHE A 48 -9.93 8.33 4.04
C PHE A 48 -9.15 9.64 3.85
N LEU A 49 -9.03 10.07 2.59
CA LEU A 49 -8.41 11.32 2.19
C LEU A 49 -9.13 11.81 0.92
N PRO A 50 -9.67 13.03 0.89
CA PRO A 50 -10.33 13.57 -0.31
C PRO A 50 -9.38 13.59 -1.52
N ARG A 51 -9.91 13.27 -2.70
CA ARG A 51 -9.12 13.26 -3.93
C ARG A 51 -8.47 14.61 -4.23
N GLU A 52 -7.22 14.56 -4.68
CA GLU A 52 -6.43 15.71 -5.15
C GLU A 52 -5.83 15.34 -6.50
N GLU A 53 -5.99 16.18 -7.52
CA GLU A 53 -5.51 15.89 -8.87
C GLU A 53 -3.98 15.67 -8.90
N GLY A 54 -3.55 14.55 -9.48
CA GLY A 54 -2.14 14.18 -9.54
C GLY A 54 -1.61 13.52 -8.26
N HIS A 55 -2.45 13.32 -7.25
CA HIS A 55 -2.10 12.60 -6.03
C HIS A 55 -2.58 11.14 -6.09
N GLU A 56 -1.64 10.25 -6.36
CA GLU A 56 -1.85 8.80 -6.31
C GLU A 56 -1.43 8.28 -4.94
N HIS A 57 -2.24 7.38 -4.38
CA HIS A 57 -1.88 6.64 -3.19
C HIS A 57 -2.60 5.29 -3.11
N SER A 58 -2.08 4.41 -2.26
CA SER A 58 -2.73 3.15 -1.86
C SER A 58 -2.64 2.99 -0.35
N ILE A 59 -3.66 2.37 0.26
CA ILE A 59 -3.79 2.27 1.72
C ILE A 59 -3.73 0.84 2.21
N TYR A 60 -3.02 0.63 3.32
CA TYR A 60 -2.87 -0.67 3.96
C TYR A 60 -3.11 -0.52 5.46
N HIS A 61 -4.19 -1.11 5.97
CA HIS A 61 -4.49 -1.05 7.39
C HIS A 61 -3.64 -2.05 8.20
N HIS A 62 -3.17 -1.61 9.35
CA HIS A 62 -2.51 -2.42 10.37
C HIS A 62 -2.98 -1.96 11.76
N PRO A 63 -3.05 -2.84 12.78
CA PRO A 63 -3.38 -2.39 14.14
C PRO A 63 -2.59 -1.14 14.54
N GLY A 64 -3.31 -0.06 14.86
CA GLY A 64 -2.76 1.25 15.22
C GLY A 64 -2.79 2.31 14.11
N GLY A 65 -3.10 1.97 12.86
CA GLY A 65 -3.23 2.96 11.79
C GLY A 65 -3.10 2.43 10.37
N PHE A 66 -2.72 3.32 9.47
CA PHE A 66 -2.58 3.04 8.04
C PHE A 66 -1.14 3.25 7.58
N TYR A 67 -0.70 2.38 6.68
CA TYR A 67 0.44 2.61 5.81
C TYR A 67 -0.08 3.12 4.46
N ILE A 68 0.61 4.12 3.91
CA ILE A 68 0.17 4.85 2.73
C ILE A 68 1.33 4.85 1.73
N LEU A 69 1.21 4.07 0.66
CA LEU A 69 2.08 4.18 -0.50
C LEU A 69 1.63 5.41 -1.29
N THR A 70 2.48 6.42 -1.48
CA THR A 70 2.03 7.72 -2.00
C THR A 70 3.06 8.40 -2.89
N ASN A 71 2.60 9.07 -3.94
CA ASN A 71 3.45 9.91 -4.80
C ASN A 71 3.63 11.34 -4.24
N TRP A 72 3.06 11.65 -3.06
CA TRP A 72 3.10 12.98 -2.45
C TRP A 72 4.54 13.43 -2.18
N GLN A 73 5.01 14.41 -2.97
CA GLN A 73 6.40 14.90 -3.01
C GLN A 73 7.44 13.80 -3.31
N ALA A 74 7.02 12.73 -4.00
CA ALA A 74 7.81 11.54 -4.22
C ALA A 74 7.43 10.88 -5.55
N ARG A 75 8.04 11.29 -6.67
CA ARG A 75 7.71 10.76 -8.01
C ARG A 75 7.84 9.24 -8.11
N ASN A 76 8.83 8.67 -7.42
CA ASN A 76 9.05 7.22 -7.34
C ASN A 76 8.35 6.56 -6.15
N PHE A 77 7.36 7.25 -5.59
CA PHE A 77 6.60 6.90 -4.40
C PHE A 77 7.46 6.79 -3.13
N ARG A 78 6.78 6.85 -2.00
CA ARG A 78 7.32 6.58 -0.66
C ARG A 78 6.25 5.89 0.18
N LEU A 79 6.68 5.24 1.25
CA LEU A 79 5.75 4.64 2.22
C LEU A 79 5.69 5.52 3.46
N MET A 80 4.50 6.02 3.77
CA MET A 80 4.20 6.79 4.96
C MET A 80 3.31 5.97 5.90
N ALA A 81 3.16 6.40 7.14
CA ALA A 81 2.17 5.86 8.08
C ALA A 81 1.48 6.97 8.89
N CYS A 82 0.23 6.77 9.25
CA CYS A 82 -0.53 7.66 10.13
C CYS A 82 -1.45 6.86 11.07
N GLY A 83 -1.94 7.49 12.14
CA GLY A 83 -3.01 6.92 12.95
C GLY A 83 -4.33 6.81 12.20
N GLU A 84 -5.29 6.03 12.72
CA GLU A 84 -6.61 5.79 12.10
C GLU A 84 -7.39 7.09 11.84
N ASP A 85 -7.25 8.10 12.72
CA ASP A 85 -7.95 9.39 12.62
C ASP A 85 -7.09 10.52 12.02
N ASP A 86 -5.86 10.22 11.58
CA ASP A 86 -4.87 11.21 11.16
C ASP A 86 -4.67 11.29 9.64
N SER A 87 -5.43 10.51 8.86
CA SER A 87 -5.30 10.42 7.41
C SER A 87 -5.43 11.77 6.70
N ASN A 88 -6.34 12.63 7.16
CA ASN A 88 -6.60 13.95 6.57
C ASN A 88 -5.56 15.03 6.91
N ASP A 89 -4.59 14.73 7.79
CA ASP A 89 -3.52 15.67 8.16
C ASP A 89 -2.16 15.07 7.79
N ARG A 90 -1.71 15.37 6.56
CA ARG A 90 -0.40 14.90 6.04
C ARG A 90 0.78 15.35 6.91
N SER A 91 0.64 16.36 7.78
CA SER A 91 1.71 16.77 8.71
C SER A 91 1.95 15.76 9.83
N LYS A 92 0.97 14.89 10.11
CA LYS A 92 1.08 13.80 11.08
C LYS A 92 1.60 12.50 10.47
N TRP A 93 1.80 12.47 9.15
CA TRP A 93 2.29 11.29 8.48
C TRP A 93 3.78 11.09 8.77
N LEU A 94 4.13 9.91 9.23
CA LEU A 94 5.50 9.51 9.53
C LEU A 94 6.07 8.73 8.36
N GLU A 95 7.29 9.08 7.95
CA GLU A 95 7.96 8.39 6.85
C GLU A 95 8.48 7.01 7.31
N VAL A 96 8.05 5.96 6.61
CA VAL A 96 8.46 4.57 6.86
C VAL A 96 9.57 4.19 5.89
N VAL A 97 9.33 4.36 4.59
CA VAL A 97 10.31 4.16 3.52
C VAL A 97 10.44 5.48 2.76
N PRO A 98 11.60 6.15 2.80
CA PRO A 98 11.78 7.43 2.13
C PRO A 98 11.77 7.28 0.61
N HIS A 99 11.47 8.38 -0.07
CA HIS A 99 11.62 8.50 -1.52
C HIS A 99 13.09 8.28 -1.94
N ARG A 100 13.27 7.60 -3.08
CA ARG A 100 14.58 7.39 -3.72
C ARG A 100 14.49 7.73 -5.21
N GLU A 101 15.48 8.46 -5.73
CA GLU A 101 15.47 8.92 -7.13
C GLU A 101 15.67 7.79 -8.14
N ASP A 102 16.32 6.71 -7.72
CA ASP A 102 16.73 5.57 -8.54
C ASP A 102 15.89 4.30 -8.31
N VAL A 103 14.98 4.31 -7.32
CA VAL A 103 14.14 3.18 -6.96
C VAL A 103 12.68 3.58 -6.89
N ARG A 104 11.85 2.99 -7.77
CA ARG A 104 10.39 3.09 -7.69
C ARG A 104 9.85 2.06 -6.72
N LEU A 105 9.12 2.51 -5.70
CA LEU A 105 8.32 1.62 -4.86
C LEU A 105 6.99 1.35 -5.58
N GLU A 106 6.82 0.14 -6.11
CA GLU A 106 5.67 -0.22 -6.94
C GLU A 106 4.49 -0.70 -6.11
N ASP A 107 4.73 -1.45 -5.04
CA ASP A 107 3.66 -2.02 -4.20
C ASP A 107 4.15 -2.38 -2.79
N VAL A 108 3.22 -2.62 -1.87
CA VAL A 108 3.46 -3.05 -0.49
C VAL A 108 2.47 -4.14 -0.06
N ASP A 109 2.99 -5.30 0.32
CA ASP A 109 2.23 -6.30 1.06
C ASP A 109 2.49 -6.16 2.57
N LEU A 110 1.45 -5.80 3.33
CA LEU A 110 1.52 -5.61 4.78
C LEU A 110 0.98 -6.84 5.54
N PHE A 111 1.88 -7.55 6.21
CA PHE A 111 1.59 -8.67 7.11
C PHE A 111 1.63 -8.20 8.57
N ARG A 112 1.28 -9.10 9.51
CA ARG A 112 1.27 -8.79 10.95
C ARG A 112 2.61 -8.28 11.48
N ASP A 113 3.72 -8.89 11.08
CA ASP A 113 5.05 -8.62 11.65
C ASP A 113 6.07 -8.04 10.64
N HIS A 114 5.70 -7.97 9.36
CA HIS A 114 6.61 -7.56 8.30
C HIS A 114 5.91 -6.90 7.11
N LEU A 115 6.67 -6.05 6.43
CA LEU A 115 6.36 -5.46 5.14
C LEU A 115 7.11 -6.22 4.06
N VAL A 116 6.48 -6.43 2.91
CA VAL A 116 7.15 -6.84 1.69
C VAL A 116 6.98 -5.71 0.69
N LEU A 117 8.11 -5.17 0.23
CA LEU A 117 8.20 -4.02 -0.66
C LEU A 117 8.54 -4.54 -2.06
N SER A 118 7.67 -4.26 -3.02
CA SER A 118 7.91 -4.54 -4.43
C SER A 118 8.52 -3.29 -5.06
N GLU A 119 9.76 -3.40 -5.53
CA GLU A 119 10.54 -2.27 -6.02
C GLU A 119 11.02 -2.49 -7.45
N ARG A 120 11.20 -1.40 -8.19
CA ARG A 120 11.90 -1.39 -9.47
C ARG A 120 13.11 -0.49 -9.42
N ARG A 121 14.27 -1.04 -9.73
CA ARG A 121 15.54 -0.32 -9.89
C ARG A 121 16.38 -0.98 -10.98
N GLU A 122 17.17 -0.20 -11.70
CA GLU A 122 18.01 -0.69 -12.81
C GLU A 122 17.22 -1.51 -13.87
N GLY A 123 15.90 -1.27 -13.98
CA GLY A 123 15.00 -2.00 -14.88
C GLY A 123 14.47 -3.34 -14.35
N LEU A 124 15.00 -3.85 -13.24
CA LEU A 124 14.61 -5.13 -12.63
C LEU A 124 13.61 -4.92 -11.49
N THR A 125 12.83 -5.97 -11.21
CA THR A 125 11.93 -6.03 -10.05
C THR A 125 12.66 -6.65 -8.87
N HIS A 126 12.40 -6.15 -7.67
CA HIS A 126 13.03 -6.60 -6.44
C HIS A 126 11.97 -6.77 -5.35
N ILE A 127 12.14 -7.80 -4.52
CA ILE A 127 11.29 -8.03 -3.34
C ILE A 127 12.17 -7.81 -2.11
N ARG A 128 11.89 -6.75 -1.37
CA ARG A 128 12.58 -6.41 -0.11
C ARG A 128 11.65 -6.64 1.07
N ILE A 129 12.09 -7.43 2.05
CA ILE A 129 11.33 -7.78 3.24
C ILE A 129 11.87 -6.97 4.42
N ARG A 130 10.98 -6.23 5.10
CA ARG A 130 11.30 -5.41 6.27
C ARG A 130 10.49 -5.85 7.48
N ARG A 131 11.15 -6.16 8.59
CA ARG A 131 10.48 -6.44 9.86
C ARG A 131 9.95 -5.15 10.49
N LEU A 132 8.71 -5.19 10.99
CA LEU A 132 8.08 -4.03 11.64
C LEU A 132 8.70 -3.68 12.99
N SER A 133 9.11 -4.69 13.77
CA SER A 133 9.56 -4.49 15.16
C SER A 133 10.89 -3.75 15.30
N ASP A 134 11.82 -3.94 14.36
CA ASP A 134 13.19 -3.41 14.44
C ASP A 134 13.68 -2.77 13.13
N GLY A 135 12.85 -2.78 12.08
CA GLY A 135 13.21 -2.24 10.77
C GLY A 135 14.32 -3.02 10.05
N LYS A 136 14.69 -4.23 10.49
CA LYS A 136 15.68 -5.05 9.77
C LYS A 136 15.13 -5.47 8.42
N GLU A 137 15.99 -5.38 7.42
CA GLU A 137 15.65 -5.64 6.03
C GLU A 137 16.55 -6.71 5.41
N HIS A 138 15.99 -7.45 4.46
CA HIS A 138 16.75 -8.26 3.52
C HIS A 138 16.01 -8.31 2.18
N GLU A 139 16.71 -8.64 1.12
CA GLU A 139 16.16 -8.78 -0.22
C GLU A 139 16.20 -10.24 -0.66
N ILE A 140 15.20 -10.65 -1.43
CA ILE A 140 15.23 -11.96 -2.11
C ILE A 140 16.20 -11.86 -3.29
N GLY A 141 17.35 -12.52 -3.17
CA GLY A 141 18.40 -12.50 -4.18
C GLY A 141 18.24 -13.60 -5.24
N PHE A 142 18.52 -13.25 -6.49
CA PHE A 142 18.50 -14.16 -7.64
C PHE A 142 19.89 -14.26 -8.29
N LYS A 143 20.16 -15.37 -8.99
CA LYS A 143 21.46 -15.64 -9.63
C LYS A 143 21.45 -15.45 -11.14
N ASP A 144 20.42 -14.79 -11.68
CA ASP A 144 20.34 -14.42 -13.08
C ASP A 144 20.51 -12.89 -13.25
N PRO A 145 21.22 -12.43 -14.28
CA PRO A 145 21.47 -11.01 -14.51
C PRO A 145 20.23 -10.27 -15.03
N ALA A 146 19.20 -10.98 -15.50
CA ALA A 146 17.94 -10.43 -15.94
C ALA A 146 16.81 -11.38 -15.53
N TYR A 147 15.84 -10.86 -14.81
CA TYR A 147 14.74 -11.63 -14.26
C TYR A 147 13.52 -10.76 -13.98
N VAL A 148 12.39 -11.41 -13.71
CA VAL A 148 11.20 -10.76 -13.16
C VAL A 148 10.76 -11.51 -11.91
N THR A 149 10.42 -10.79 -10.85
CA THR A 149 9.82 -11.33 -9.63
C THR A 149 8.63 -10.49 -9.20
N TRP A 150 7.66 -11.12 -8.54
CA TRP A 150 6.44 -10.47 -8.06
C TRP A 150 5.87 -11.22 -6.86
N THR A 151 5.09 -10.55 -6.03
CA THR A 151 4.35 -11.20 -4.94
C THR A 151 3.13 -11.93 -5.50
N GLY A 152 2.91 -13.16 -5.04
CA GLY A 152 1.78 -13.99 -5.44
C GLY A 152 0.56 -13.77 -4.55
N THR A 153 -0.39 -14.71 -4.60
CA THR A 153 -1.55 -14.70 -3.71
C THR A 153 -1.15 -15.05 -2.28
N ASN A 154 -1.21 -14.08 -1.36
CA ASN A 154 -0.90 -14.22 0.06
C ASN A 154 -2.13 -13.87 0.92
N PRO A 155 -3.08 -14.81 1.13
CA PRO A 155 -4.36 -14.51 1.78
C PRO A 155 -4.25 -14.44 3.31
N GLU A 156 -3.29 -15.14 3.90
CA GLU A 156 -3.12 -15.17 5.35
C GLU A 156 -2.31 -13.95 5.81
N TRP A 157 -2.92 -13.09 6.63
CA TRP A 157 -2.27 -11.88 7.16
C TRP A 157 -1.24 -12.18 8.25
N ASP A 158 -1.52 -13.17 9.11
CA ASP A 158 -0.65 -13.61 10.20
C ASP A 158 0.15 -14.85 9.76
N THR A 159 1.21 -14.61 9.00
CA THR A 159 2.09 -15.66 8.48
C THR A 159 3.54 -15.17 8.41
N HIS A 160 4.46 -16.13 8.32
CA HIS A 160 5.86 -15.89 8.00
C HIS A 160 6.24 -16.45 6.63
N GLU A 161 5.27 -16.96 5.88
CA GLU A 161 5.45 -17.50 4.53
C GLU A 161 5.02 -16.48 3.47
N LEU A 162 5.92 -16.16 2.55
CA LEU A 162 5.64 -15.34 1.39
C LEU A 162 5.61 -16.21 0.13
N ARG A 163 4.50 -16.18 -0.59
CA ARG A 163 4.40 -16.72 -1.95
C ARG A 163 4.82 -15.64 -2.93
N TYR A 164 5.82 -15.95 -3.76
CA TYR A 164 6.33 -15.07 -4.80
C TYR A 164 6.64 -15.86 -6.07
N GLY A 165 6.59 -15.18 -7.22
CA GLY A 165 6.96 -15.71 -8.52
C GLY A 165 8.33 -15.24 -8.97
N TYR A 166 8.95 -16.00 -9.86
CA TYR A 166 10.23 -15.69 -10.48
C TYR A 166 10.32 -16.33 -11.87
N THR A 167 10.82 -15.58 -12.86
CA THR A 167 11.09 -16.05 -14.24
C THR A 167 12.30 -15.39 -14.84
#